data_AF-A0A1G7BIF9-F1
#
_entry.id   AF-A0A1G7BIF9-F1
#
_cell.length_a   1.000
_cell.length_b   1.000
_cell.length_c   1.000
_cell.angle_alpha   90.00
_cell.angle_beta   90.00
_cell.angle_gamma   90.00
#
_symmetry.space_group_name_H-M   'P 1'
#
loop_
_entity.id
_entity.type
_entity.pdbx_description
1 polymer ?
#
loop_
_entity_poly.entity_id
_entity_poly.type
_entity_poly.pdbx_seq_one_letter_code
_entity_poly.pdbx_strand_id
1 'polypeptide(L)'
;MAKIEYFFRVKYIEDFLRQRKEKGASFKEIYEYLEAHFEQIDRELKFCEHTFQRDKNIIREVSGLEISYDKGRNIYFIDKE
;
A
#
# COMPACT_ATOMS: atom_id res chain seq x y z
N MET A 1 12.53 5.69 9.54
CA MET A 1 11.26 6.42 9.38
C MET A 1 10.60 6.49 10.74
N ALA A 2 10.00 7.63 11.09
CA ALA A 2 9.34 7.75 12.38
C ALA A 2 8.00 6.97 12.40
N LYS A 3 7.48 6.73 13.60
CA LYS A 3 6.32 5.83 13.82
C LYS A 3 5.04 6.34 13.16
N ILE A 4 4.86 7.66 13.09
CA ILE A 4 3.66 8.31 12.56
C ILE A 4 3.59 8.15 11.04
N GLU A 5 4.69 8.39 10.34
CA GLU A 5 4.77 8.17 8.90
C GLU A 5 4.47 6.70 8.59
N TYR A 6 4.96 5.78 9.43
CA TYR A 6 4.77 4.34 9.23
C TYR A 6 3.30 3.97 9.26
N PHE A 7 2.60 4.48 10.26
CA PHE A 7 1.16 4.33 10.37
C PHE A 7 0.43 4.91 9.13
N PHE A 8 0.76 6.12 8.70
CA PHE A 8 0.13 6.74 7.53
C PHE A 8 0.33 5.90 6.27
N ARG A 9 1.55 5.43 6.02
CA ARG A 9 1.85 4.65 4.83
C ARG A 9 1.07 3.35 4.77
N VAL A 10 1.06 2.59 5.87
CA VAL A 10 0.28 1.34 5.98
C VAL A 10 -1.20 1.60 5.74
N LYS A 11 -1.75 2.63 6.39
CA LYS A 11 -3.16 3.00 6.25
C LYS A 11 -3.52 3.41 4.81
N TYR A 12 -2.71 4.25 4.18
CA TYR A 12 -2.97 4.71 2.81
C TYR A 12 -2.87 3.58 1.78
N ILE A 13 -1.92 2.63 1.94
CA ILE A 13 -1.87 1.43 1.10
C ILE A 13 -3.17 0.64 1.22
N GLU A 14 -3.61 0.40 2.45
CA GLU A 14 -4.83 -0.34 2.73
C GLU A 14 -6.05 0.35 2.12
N ASP A 15 -6.24 1.65 2.38
CA ASP A 15 -7.36 2.44 1.87
C ASP A 15 -7.41 2.42 0.34
N PHE A 16 -6.25 2.62 -0.31
CA PHE A 16 -6.14 2.64 -1.77
C PHE A 16 -6.52 1.30 -2.40
N LEU A 17 -5.98 0.20 -1.87
CA LEU A 17 -6.26 -1.12 -2.40
C LEU A 17 -7.70 -1.54 -2.10
N ARG A 18 -8.26 -1.21 -0.92
CA ARG A 18 -9.67 -1.49 -0.57
C ARG A 18 -10.65 -0.83 -1.55
N GLN A 19 -10.34 0.39 -2.00
CA GLN A 19 -11.15 1.07 -3.01
C GLN A 19 -11.10 0.38 -4.38
N ARG A 20 -9.96 -0.24 -4.72
CA ARG A 20 -9.73 -0.89 -6.02
C ARG A 20 -10.13 -2.37 -6.06
N LYS A 21 -10.08 -3.08 -4.92
CA LYS A 21 -10.39 -4.51 -4.80
C LYS A 21 -9.61 -5.33 -5.85
N GLU A 22 -10.30 -6.19 -6.60
CA GLU A 22 -9.76 -7.06 -7.66
C GLU A 22 -9.16 -6.30 -8.85
N LYS A 23 -9.50 -5.01 -9.04
CA LYS A 23 -8.84 -4.18 -10.06
C LYS A 23 -7.37 -3.97 -9.73
N GLY A 24 -7.03 -3.96 -8.43
CA GLY A 24 -5.68 -3.76 -7.93
C GLY A 24 -5.00 -2.49 -8.39
N ALA A 25 -3.69 -2.41 -8.15
CA ALA A 25 -2.81 -1.35 -8.60
C ALA A 25 -1.38 -1.87 -8.77
N SER A 26 -0.68 -1.36 -9.76
CA SER A 26 0.77 -1.58 -9.89
C SER A 26 1.53 -0.92 -8.73
N PHE A 27 2.77 -1.37 -8.49
CA PHE A 27 3.64 -0.72 -7.50
C PHE A 27 3.80 0.78 -7.76
N LYS A 28 3.91 1.16 -9.04
CA LYS A 28 4.00 2.56 -9.47
C LYS A 28 2.78 3.37 -9.06
N GLU A 29 1.57 2.86 -9.33
CA GLU A 29 0.33 3.56 -8.93
C GLU A 29 0.21 3.69 -7.41
N ILE A 30 0.65 2.68 -6.65
CA ILE A 30 0.67 2.74 -5.18
C ILE A 30 1.67 3.80 -4.71
N TYR A 31 2.86 3.85 -5.31
CA TYR A 31 3.88 4.86 -5.00
C TYR A 31 3.36 6.27 -5.28
N GLU A 32 2.81 6.52 -6.47
CA GLU A 32 2.27 7.83 -6.87
C GLU A 32 1.11 8.26 -5.95
N TYR A 33 0.25 7.33 -5.55
CA TYR A 33 -0.81 7.60 -4.58
C TYR A 33 -0.23 8.02 -3.22
N LEU A 34 0.76 7.28 -2.71
CA LEU A 34 1.38 7.59 -1.43
C LEU A 34 2.14 8.91 -1.46
N GLU A 35 2.88 9.19 -2.53
CA GLU A 35 3.64 10.42 -2.70
C GLU A 35 2.72 11.64 -2.61
N ALA A 36 1.62 11.63 -3.37
CA ALA A 36 0.62 12.71 -3.34
C ALA A 36 -0.01 12.92 -1.93
N HIS A 37 -0.22 11.86 -1.15
CA HIS A 37 -0.77 11.98 0.21
C HIS A 37 0.27 12.44 1.23
N PHE A 38 1.54 12.05 1.05
CA PHE A 38 2.64 12.48 1.93
C PHE A 38 3.01 13.95 1.70
N GLU A 39 2.93 14.43 0.47
CA GLU A 39 3.06 15.86 0.14
C GLU A 39 1.99 16.72 0.83
N GLN A 40 0.73 16.25 0.88
CA GLN A 40 -0.37 16.98 1.52
C GLN A 40 -0.20 17.15 3.03
N ILE A 41 0.51 16.23 3.69
CA ILE A 41 0.77 16.28 5.14
C ILE A 41 2.17 16.83 5.48
N ASP A 42 2.88 17.37 4.48
CA ASP A 42 4.24 17.91 4.59
C ASP A 42 5.23 16.92 5.24
N ARG A 43 5.24 15.67 4.75
CA ARG A 43 6.15 14.61 5.24
C ARG A 43 6.88 13.89 4.12
N GLU A 44 8.08 13.43 4.44
CA GLU A 44 8.91 12.63 3.54
C GLU A 44 8.40 11.19 3.43
N LEU A 45 8.12 10.73 2.21
CA LEU A 45 7.83 9.32 1.92
C LEU A 45 9.12 8.52 1.73
N LYS A 46 9.43 7.62 2.65
CA LYS A 46 10.46 6.58 2.44
C LYS A 46 9.81 5.28 2.01
N PHE A 47 9.71 5.05 0.71
CA PHE A 47 8.99 3.90 0.16
C PHE A 47 9.69 3.28 -1.06
N CYS A 48 9.76 1.96 -1.08
CA CYS A 48 10.32 1.13 -2.15
C CYS A 48 9.65 -0.25 -2.09
N GLU A 49 9.89 -1.11 -3.09
CA GLU A 49 9.26 -2.44 -3.14
C GLU A 49 9.53 -3.29 -1.89
N HIS A 50 10.77 -3.29 -1.37
CA HIS A 50 11.10 -4.02 -0.15
C HIS A 50 10.32 -3.51 1.06
N THR A 51 10.12 -2.19 1.14
CA THR A 51 9.30 -1.57 2.20
C THR A 51 7.84 -1.97 2.06
N PHE A 52 7.33 -1.98 0.83
CA PHE A 52 5.97 -2.40 0.53
C PHE A 52 5.69 -3.86 0.92
N GLN A 53 6.60 -4.80 0.64
CA GLN A 53 6.42 -6.19 1.06
C GLN A 53 6.29 -6.32 2.59
N ARG A 54 7.03 -5.52 3.36
CA ARG A 54 6.90 -5.47 4.83
C ARG A 54 5.56 -4.88 5.25
N ASP A 55 5.13 -3.81 4.60
CA ASP A 55 3.85 -3.17 4.90
C ASP A 55 2.67 -4.11 4.59
N LYS A 56 2.73 -4.92 3.51
CA LYS A 56 1.73 -5.95 3.21
C LYS A 56 1.55 -6.95 4.36
N ASN A 57 2.65 -7.41 4.95
CA ASN A 57 2.58 -8.34 6.08
C ASN A 57 1.89 -7.71 7.29
N ILE A 58 2.17 -6.43 7.53
CA ILE A 58 1.61 -5.68 8.65
C ILE A 58 0.12 -5.39 8.42
N ILE A 59 -0.27 -5.06 7.19
CA ILE A 59 -1.68 -4.92 6.80
C ILE A 59 -2.42 -6.24 7.07
N ARG A 60 -1.86 -7.38 6.67
CA ARG A 60 -2.43 -8.69 6.97
C ARG A 60 -2.56 -8.94 8.47
N GLU A 61 -1.55 -8.60 9.26
CA GLU A 61 -1.56 -8.80 10.72
C GLU A 61 -2.57 -7.90 11.44
N VAL A 62 -2.72 -6.66 10.99
CA VAL A 62 -3.56 -5.65 11.66
C VAL A 62 -5.02 -5.72 11.22
N SER A 63 -5.28 -5.91 9.92
CA SER A 63 -6.64 -5.84 9.37
C SER A 63 -7.14 -7.14 8.74
N GLY A 64 -6.34 -8.22 8.77
CA GLY A 64 -6.68 -9.50 8.16
C GLY A 64 -6.66 -9.48 6.63
N LEU A 65 -6.29 -8.35 6.03
CA LEU A 65 -6.39 -8.14 4.59
C LEU A 65 -5.18 -8.71 3.85
N GLU A 66 -5.43 -9.66 2.96
CA GLU A 66 -4.40 -10.29 2.14
C GLU A 66 -4.23 -9.55 0.81
N ILE A 67 -3.02 -9.06 0.56
CA ILE A 67 -2.64 -8.40 -0.70
C ILE A 67 -1.87 -9.40 -1.57
N SER A 68 -2.53 -9.88 -2.61
CA SER A 68 -1.96 -10.78 -3.61
C SER A 68 -1.30 -10.00 -4.74
N TYR A 69 -0.41 -10.66 -5.49
CA TYR A 69 0.24 -10.09 -6.66
C TYR A 69 -0.06 -10.93 -7.90
N ASP A 70 -0.62 -10.29 -8.92
CA ASP A 70 -0.85 -10.90 -10.22
C ASP A 70 0.27 -10.50 -11.17
N LYS A 71 1.13 -11.48 -11.52
CA LYS A 71 2.26 -11.26 -12.43
C LYS A 71 1.82 -10.94 -13.86
N GLY A 72 0.71 -11.51 -14.33
CA GLY A 72 0.20 -11.29 -15.69
C GLY A 72 -0.34 -9.87 -15.89
N ARG A 73 -0.93 -9.30 -14.83
CA ARG A 73 -1.43 -7.92 -14.80
C ARG A 73 -0.43 -6.91 -14.22
N ASN A 74 0.64 -7.36 -13.57
CA ASN A 74 1.60 -6.54 -12.82
C ASN A 74 0.92 -5.63 -11.77
N ILE A 75 -0.03 -6.20 -11.02
CA ILE A 75 -0.80 -5.48 -10.01
C ILE A 75 -0.84 -6.22 -8.67
N TYR A 76 -0.95 -5.45 -7.62
CA TYR A 76 -1.30 -5.88 -6.28
C TYR A 76 -2.79 -5.65 -6.06
N PHE A 77 -3.49 -6.66 -5.56
CA PHE A 77 -4.94 -6.62 -5.39
C PHE A 77 -5.34 -7.31 -4.09
N ILE A 78 -6.54 -6.99 -3.62
CA ILE A 78 -7.16 -7.69 -2.50
C ILE A 78 -8.05 -8.77 -3.09
N ASP A 79 -7.77 -10.01 -2.72
CA ASP A 79 -8.66 -11.12 -3.05
C ASP A 79 -9.95 -10.98 -2.25
N LYS A 80 -11.09 -11.28 -2.87
CA LYS A 80 -12.34 -11.31 -2.12
C LYS A 80 -12.34 -12.55 -1.23
N GLU A 81 -12.50 -12.32 0.07
CA GLU A 81 -13.11 -13.32 0.96
C GLU A 81 -14.47 -13.79 0.41
#